data_AF-A0A954PNF7-F1
#
_entry.id   AF-A0A954PNF7-F1
#
_cell.length_a   1.000
_cell.length_b   1.000
_cell.length_c   1.000
_cell.angle_alpha   90.00
_cell.angle_beta   90.00
_cell.angle_gamma   90.00
#
_symmetry.space_group_name_H-M   'P 1'
#
loop_
_entity.id
_entity.type
_entity.pdbx_description
1 polymer ?
#
loop_
_entity_poly.entity_id
_entity_poly.type
_entity_poly.pdbx_seq_one_letter_code
_entity_poly.pdbx_strand_id
1 'polypeptide(L)'
;MAKDRNSTTGKPVGSKATKAEGNRGKRSTAATSAATSRLQARGSSERQLSDGEISILAVFRKYLMTPGRMLCLNNTDIGTMKRSLDKLTAAGLLIPEDFKGSYSLTRSGFKAMNELG
;
A
#
# COMPACT_ATOMS: atom_id res chain seq x y z
N MET A 1 36.56 7.91 -45.77
CA MET A 1 37.01 6.53 -46.02
C MET A 1 35.82 5.61 -45.81
N ALA A 2 35.15 5.19 -46.88
CA ALA A 2 34.04 4.24 -46.84
C ALA A 2 34.58 2.82 -46.98
N LYS A 3 34.08 1.87 -46.18
CA LYS A 3 34.31 0.44 -46.37
C LYS A 3 32.98 -0.30 -46.28
N ASP A 4 32.31 -0.36 -47.42
CA ASP A 4 31.41 -1.44 -47.78
C ASP A 4 32.20 -2.75 -47.90
N ARG A 5 31.73 -3.82 -47.24
CA ARG A 5 31.97 -5.21 -47.67
C ARG A 5 30.77 -6.08 -47.29
N ASN A 6 29.94 -6.35 -48.30
CA ASN A 6 29.02 -7.48 -48.35
C ASN A 6 29.79 -8.74 -48.79
N SER A 7 29.57 -9.89 -48.16
CA SER A 7 29.87 -11.22 -48.73
C SER A 7 29.03 -12.32 -48.08
N THR A 8 27.99 -12.67 -48.83
CA THR A 8 27.28 -13.94 -49.06
C THR A 8 27.94 -15.22 -48.53
N THR A 9 27.13 -16.17 -48.01
CA THR A 9 26.98 -17.57 -48.51
C THR A 9 26.22 -18.47 -47.52
N GLY A 10 25.21 -19.19 -48.03
CA GLY A 10 24.91 -20.57 -47.61
C GLY A 10 23.71 -20.84 -46.67
N LYS A 11 22.58 -21.26 -47.24
CA LYS A 11 21.67 -22.30 -46.67
C LYS A 11 21.97 -23.63 -47.41
N PRO A 12 21.43 -24.84 -47.09
CA PRO A 12 20.45 -25.26 -46.07
C PRO A 12 20.75 -26.65 -45.40
N VAL A 13 19.75 -27.17 -44.65
CA VAL A 13 19.46 -28.59 -44.30
C VAL A 13 20.19 -29.24 -43.14
N GLY A 14 19.42 -29.77 -42.17
CA GLY A 14 19.92 -30.73 -41.19
C GLY A 14 18.94 -31.01 -40.05
N SER A 15 17.92 -31.83 -40.30
CA SER A 15 17.09 -32.45 -39.27
C SER A 15 17.93 -33.37 -38.39
N LYS A 16 17.94 -33.17 -37.06
CA LYS A 16 18.00 -34.30 -36.12
C LYS A 16 17.60 -33.91 -34.71
N ALA A 17 16.56 -34.58 -34.23
CA ALA A 17 16.15 -34.62 -32.85
C ALA A 17 17.24 -35.25 -31.96
N THR A 18 17.48 -34.66 -30.80
CA THR A 18 18.03 -35.38 -29.65
C THR A 18 17.26 -35.01 -28.39
N LYS A 19 16.45 -35.99 -28.00
CA LYS A 19 15.83 -36.26 -26.71
C LYS A 19 16.79 -35.97 -25.54
N ALA A 20 16.34 -35.17 -24.57
CA ALA A 20 16.92 -35.08 -23.24
C ALA A 20 15.80 -35.18 -22.18
N GLU A 21 15.63 -36.40 -21.69
CA GLU A 21 15.04 -36.83 -20.42
C GLU A 21 15.98 -36.34 -19.29
N GLY A 22 15.58 -35.92 -18.08
CA GLY A 22 14.29 -35.85 -17.44
C GLY A 22 14.43 -35.28 -16.02
N ASN A 23 13.28 -35.26 -15.35
CA ASN A 23 13.07 -35.35 -13.90
C ASN A 23 13.11 -34.08 -13.01
N ARG A 24 11.96 -33.93 -12.32
CA ARG A 24 11.79 -33.62 -10.89
C ARG A 24 11.42 -32.17 -10.53
N GLY A 25 10.11 -31.97 -10.38
CA GLY A 25 9.60 -30.79 -9.69
C GLY A 25 8.08 -30.75 -9.57
N LYS A 26 7.51 -31.62 -8.73
CA LYS A 26 6.13 -31.46 -8.24
C LYS A 26 5.99 -30.08 -7.58
N ARG A 27 5.11 -29.21 -8.07
CA ARG A 27 4.39 -28.30 -7.17
C ARG A 27 3.10 -27.79 -7.79
N SER A 28 2.01 -28.42 -7.37
CA SER A 28 0.69 -27.82 -7.32
C SER A 28 0.77 -26.47 -6.61
N THR A 29 0.28 -25.41 -7.23
CA THR A 29 -0.12 -24.19 -6.51
C THR A 29 -1.54 -23.85 -6.91
N ALA A 30 -2.47 -24.66 -6.42
CA ALA A 30 -3.72 -24.12 -5.92
C ALA A 30 -3.41 -23.23 -4.69
N ALA A 31 -4.20 -22.19 -4.51
CA ALA A 31 -4.18 -21.22 -3.39
C ALA A 31 -3.12 -20.12 -3.46
N THR A 32 -3.45 -19.02 -4.14
CA THR A 32 -2.89 -17.69 -3.82
C THR A 32 -3.97 -16.62 -3.91
N SER A 33 -5.09 -16.85 -3.24
CA SER A 33 -6.13 -15.84 -2.97
C SER A 33 -6.46 -15.73 -1.48
N ALA A 34 -5.56 -16.23 -0.61
CA ALA A 34 -5.71 -16.25 0.85
C ALA A 34 -4.57 -15.51 1.60
N ALA A 35 -3.82 -14.63 0.91
CA ALA A 35 -2.70 -13.89 1.49
C ALA A 35 -2.99 -12.41 1.79
N THR A 36 -4.19 -11.91 1.49
CA THR A 36 -4.56 -10.49 1.76
C THR A 36 -5.36 -10.30 3.05
N SER A 37 -5.78 -11.38 3.72
CA SER A 37 -6.65 -11.30 4.90
C SER A 37 -5.95 -11.49 6.25
N ARG A 38 -4.63 -11.75 6.27
CA ARG A 38 -3.93 -12.22 7.49
C ARG A 38 -3.19 -11.13 8.30
N LEU A 39 -3.20 -9.88 7.85
CA LEU A 39 -2.68 -8.73 8.61
C LEU A 39 -3.79 -7.89 9.26
N GLN A 40 -5.06 -8.25 9.08
CA GLN A 40 -6.21 -7.42 9.48
C GLN A 40 -6.88 -7.87 10.78
N ALA A 41 -6.11 -8.46 11.71
CA ALA A 41 -6.63 -9.04 12.96
C ALA A 41 -5.72 -8.86 14.19
N ARG A 42 -4.98 -7.75 14.30
CA ARG A 42 -4.20 -7.41 15.52
C ARG A 42 -4.38 -5.94 15.95
N GLY A 43 -5.62 -5.48 16.05
CA GLY A 43 -5.87 -4.10 16.49
C GLY A 43 -7.32 -3.78 16.82
N SER A 44 -8.11 -4.75 17.28
CA SER A 44 -9.42 -4.48 17.91
C SER A 44 -9.28 -4.48 19.43
N SER A 45 -8.21 -3.86 19.91
CA SER A 45 -8.15 -3.42 21.29
C SER A 45 -8.62 -1.97 21.24
N GLU A 46 -9.73 -1.68 21.91
CA GLU A 46 -10.23 -0.33 22.23
C GLU A 46 -9.05 0.55 22.69
N ARG A 47 -8.31 1.13 21.75
CA ARG A 47 -7.14 1.93 22.06
C ARG A 47 -7.69 3.24 22.56
N GLN A 48 -7.60 3.45 23.86
CA GLN A 48 -7.96 4.71 24.48
C GLN A 48 -7.15 5.82 23.80
N LEU A 49 -7.84 6.65 23.02
CA LEU A 49 -7.24 7.74 22.27
C LEU A 49 -6.93 8.88 23.26
N SER A 50 -5.77 9.51 23.10
CA SER A 50 -5.47 10.73 23.85
C SER A 50 -6.29 11.91 23.31
N ASP A 51 -6.45 12.96 24.12
CA ASP A 51 -7.24 14.15 23.75
C ASP A 51 -6.78 14.79 22.43
N GLY A 52 -5.47 14.75 22.14
CA GLY A 52 -4.93 15.22 20.87
C GLY A 52 -5.31 14.35 19.68
N GLU A 53 -5.41 13.03 19.85
CA GLU A 53 -5.87 12.10 18.82
C GLU A 53 -7.38 12.24 18.57
N ILE A 54 -8.15 12.40 19.64
CA ILE A 54 -9.59 12.70 19.60
C ILE A 54 -9.84 14.02 18.85
N SER A 55 -9.07 15.06 19.18
CA SER A 55 -9.17 16.37 18.52
C SER A 55 -8.97 16.28 17.01
N ILE A 56 -7.98 15.50 16.55
CA ILE A 56 -7.77 15.27 15.12
C ILE A 56 -8.98 14.57 14.50
N LEU A 57 -9.46 13.48 15.08
CA LEU A 57 -10.63 12.77 14.55
C LEU A 57 -11.89 13.65 14.55
N ALA A 58 -12.05 14.54 15.53
CA ALA A 58 -13.11 15.53 15.57
C ALA A 58 -13.00 16.54 14.41
N VAL A 59 -11.79 16.93 13.99
CA VAL A 59 -11.59 17.76 12.80
C VAL A 59 -12.05 17.02 11.54
N PHE A 60 -11.66 15.75 11.36
CA PHE A 60 -12.14 14.94 10.23
C PHE A 60 -13.67 14.80 10.23
N ARG A 61 -14.28 14.61 11.41
CA ARG A 61 -15.75 14.54 11.57
C ARG A 61 -16.42 15.86 11.21
N LYS A 62 -15.86 16.99 11.65
CA LYS A 62 -16.36 18.34 11.33
C LYS A 62 -16.42 18.58 9.83
N TYR A 63 -15.46 18.06 9.08
CA TYR A 63 -15.42 18.14 7.62
C TYR A 63 -16.11 16.98 6.90
N LEU A 64 -16.82 16.10 7.62
CA LEU A 64 -17.53 14.93 7.10
C LEU A 64 -16.64 14.05 6.19
N MET A 65 -15.36 13.91 6.54
CA MET A 65 -14.41 13.15 5.74
C MET A 65 -14.76 11.66 5.74
N THR A 66 -14.82 11.08 4.54
CA THR A 66 -15.00 9.64 4.34
C THR A 66 -13.64 8.95 4.19
N PRO A 67 -13.55 7.63 4.44
CA PRO A 67 -12.31 6.88 4.21
C PRO A 67 -11.75 7.10 2.80
N GLY A 68 -10.43 7.27 2.70
CA GLY A 68 -9.74 7.53 1.42
C GLY A 68 -9.96 8.94 0.84
N ARG A 69 -10.64 9.84 1.56
CA ARG A 69 -10.61 11.27 1.27
C ARG A 69 -9.53 11.93 2.11
N MET A 70 -8.72 12.71 1.41
CA MET A 70 -7.61 13.45 1.96
C MET A 70 -8.09 14.77 2.55
N LEU A 71 -7.66 15.05 3.78
CA LEU A 71 -7.81 16.34 4.44
C LEU A 71 -6.45 17.01 4.50
N CYS A 72 -6.35 18.20 3.90
CA CYS A 72 -5.17 19.04 3.99
C CYS A 72 -5.22 19.83 5.31
N LEU A 73 -4.26 19.59 6.19
CA LEU A 73 -4.11 20.36 7.42
C LEU A 73 -3.14 21.52 7.18
N ASN A 74 -3.32 22.63 7.88
CA ASN A 74 -2.39 23.75 7.79
C ASN A 74 -1.07 23.41 8.52
N ASN A 75 0.03 24.04 8.10
CA ASN A 75 1.35 23.81 8.71
C ASN A 75 1.37 24.05 10.23
N THR A 76 0.58 25.02 10.72
CA THR A 76 0.43 25.29 12.15
C THR A 76 -0.22 24.12 12.89
N ASP A 77 -1.32 23.59 12.33
CA ASP A 77 -2.07 22.46 12.90
C ASP A 77 -1.24 21.17 12.90
N ILE A 78 -0.46 20.96 11.83
CA ILE A 78 0.47 19.84 11.75
C ILE A 78 1.55 19.97 12.81
N GLY A 79 2.10 21.17 13.02
CA GLY A 79 3.12 21.41 14.04
C GLY A 79 2.62 21.11 15.46
N THR A 80 1.42 21.59 15.80
CA THR A 80 0.83 21.40 17.14
C THR A 80 0.39 19.97 17.39
N MET A 81 -0.14 19.29 16.37
CA MET A 81 -0.72 17.94 16.50
C MET A 81 0.18 16.83 15.95
N LYS A 82 1.43 17.13 15.56
CA LYS A 82 2.36 16.19 14.91
C LYS A 82 2.45 14.85 15.64
N ARG A 83 2.65 14.89 16.95
CA ARG A 83 2.80 13.68 17.78
C ARG A 83 1.54 12.80 17.74
N SER A 84 0.37 13.41 17.69
CA SER A 84 -0.91 12.70 17.63
C SER A 84 -1.17 12.16 16.22
N LEU A 85 -0.82 12.91 15.18
CA LEU A 85 -0.86 12.45 13.78
C LEU A 85 0.05 11.24 13.56
N ASP A 86 1.28 11.29 14.09
CA ASP A 86 2.25 10.19 14.02
C ASP A 86 1.70 8.94 14.72
N LYS A 87 1.08 9.10 15.90
CA LYS A 87 0.46 7.98 16.64
C LYS A 87 -0.74 7.39 15.91
N LEU A 88 -1.64 8.22 15.38
CA LEU A 88 -2.80 7.75 14.60
C LEU A 88 -2.38 7.03 13.32
N THR A 89 -1.31 7.52 12.68
CA THR A 89 -0.70 6.89 11.51
C THR A 89 -0.09 5.54 11.88
N ALA A 90 0.70 5.49 12.96
CA ALA A 90 1.29 4.24 13.46
C ALA A 90 0.23 3.22 13.90
N ALA A 91 -0.93 3.69 14.39
CA ALA A 91 -2.08 2.87 14.72
C ALA A 91 -2.91 2.43 13.50
N GLY A 92 -2.58 2.90 12.29
CA GLY A 92 -3.32 2.59 11.06
C GLY A 92 -4.71 3.23 10.99
N LEU A 93 -4.94 4.32 11.72
CA LEU A 93 -6.19 5.09 11.67
C LEU A 93 -6.13 6.22 10.62
N LEU A 94 -4.93 6.73 10.36
CA LEU A 94 -4.66 7.71 9.32
C LEU A 94 -3.59 7.20 8.35
N ILE A 95 -3.63 7.70 7.12
CA ILE A 95 -2.60 7.51 6.12
C ILE A 95 -2.06 8.90 5.73
N PRO A 96 -0.74 9.12 5.80
CA PRO A 96 -0.15 10.32 5.21
C PRO A 96 -0.22 10.20 3.69
N GLU A 97 -0.68 11.25 3.05
CA GLU A 97 -0.81 11.33 1.60
C GLU A 97 0.41 12.01 0.98
N ASP A 98 0.57 11.87 -0.35
CA ASP A 98 1.69 12.47 -1.08
C ASP A 98 1.73 13.99 -0.99
N PHE A 99 0.56 14.63 -0.81
CA PHE A 99 0.48 16.07 -0.64
C PHE A 99 0.91 16.47 0.78
N LYS A 100 1.93 17.34 0.87
CA LYS A 100 2.49 17.79 2.15
C LYS A 100 1.40 18.24 3.11
N GLY A 101 1.41 17.63 4.30
CA GLY A 101 0.50 18.00 5.38
C GLY A 101 -0.90 17.44 5.24
N SER A 102 -1.10 16.49 4.34
CA SER A 102 -2.41 15.89 4.13
C SER A 102 -2.47 14.47 4.63
N TYR A 103 -3.64 14.14 5.18
CA TYR A 103 -3.90 12.86 5.80
C TYR A 103 -5.28 12.37 5.38
N SER A 104 -5.40 11.07 5.11
CA SER A 104 -6.67 10.42 4.82
C SER A 104 -7.07 9.50 5.97
N LEU A 105 -8.38 9.38 6.19
CA LEU A 105 -8.91 8.37 7.10
C LEU A 105 -8.82 6.98 6.47
N THR A 106 -8.41 6.00 7.28
CA THR A 106 -8.63 4.60 6.96
C THR A 106 -10.06 4.19 7.35
N ARG A 107 -10.46 2.98 6.95
CA ARG A 107 -11.75 2.41 7.39
C ARG A 107 -11.81 2.26 8.91
N SER A 108 -10.72 1.87 9.55
CA SER A 108 -10.62 1.78 11.01
C SER A 108 -10.63 3.16 11.67
N GLY A 109 -9.93 4.14 11.11
CA GLY A 109 -9.97 5.52 11.58
C GLY A 109 -11.36 6.13 11.54
N PHE A 110 -12.09 5.92 10.45
CA PHE A 110 -13.48 6.39 10.32
C PHE A 110 -14.43 5.70 11.30
N LYS A 111 -14.23 4.40 11.55
CA LYS A 111 -14.99 3.69 12.59
C LYS A 111 -14.73 4.29 13.97
N ALA A 112 -13.46 4.45 14.35
CA ALA A 112 -13.06 5.05 15.63
C ALA A 112 -13.61 6.48 15.77
N MET A 113 -13.60 7.27 14.69
CA MET A 113 -14.18 8.61 14.66
C MET A 113 -15.69 8.63 14.94
N ASN A 114 -16.43 7.62 14.46
CA ASN A 114 -17.88 7.50 14.71
C ASN A 114 -18.19 6.99 16.13
N GLU A 115 -17.29 6.21 16.73
CA GLU A 115 -17.40 5.71 18.11
C GLU A 115 -17.04 6.78 19.16
N LEU A 116 -16.45 7.90 18.77
CA LEU A 116 -16.20 9.06 19.64
C LEU A 116 -17.45 9.93 19.92
N GLY A 117 -18.62 9.52 19.44
CA GLY A 117 -19.89 10.24 19.55
C GLY A 117 -20.80 9.71 20.64
#